data_AF-A0A7U3GT80-F1
#
_entry.id   AF-A0A7U3GT80-F1
#
_cell.length_a   1.000
_cell.length_b   1.000
_cell.length_c   1.000
_cell.angle_alpha   90.00
_cell.angle_beta   90.00
_cell.angle_gamma   90.00
#
_symmetry.space_group_name_H-M   'P 1'
#
loop_
_entity.id
_entity.type
_entity.pdbx_description
1 polymer ?
#
loop_
_entity_poly.entity_id
_entity_poly.type
_entity_poly.pdbx_seq_one_letter_code
_entity_poly.pdbx_strand_id
1 'polypeptide(L)'
;MASLTHIGITQVLNYVTATAQLSGAMSRLLEVVISVSAVIVALLWIPIALSFFSTDENKRFEARGRLKNALIGTLIYVLAISGVIYAIFNYVALGQ
;
A
#
# COMPACT_ATOMS: atom_id res chain seq x y z
N MET A 1 39.15 -16.04 -26.93
CA MET A 1 37.69 -16.08 -27.20
C MET A 1 36.89 -16.68 -26.03
N ALA A 2 37.41 -17.67 -25.28
CA ALA A 2 36.73 -18.22 -24.10
C ALA A 2 36.54 -17.22 -22.93
N SER A 3 37.47 -16.28 -22.71
CA SER A 3 37.37 -15.29 -21.60
C SER A 3 36.22 -14.29 -21.76
N LEU A 4 35.89 -13.91 -23.00
CA LEU A 4 34.77 -12.99 -23.29
C LEU A 4 33.41 -13.62 -22.97
N THR A 5 33.28 -14.94 -23.15
CA THR A 5 32.04 -15.67 -22.80
C THR A 5 31.84 -15.78 -21.28
N HIS A 6 32.92 -15.96 -20.52
CA HIS A 6 32.86 -15.95 -19.05
C HIS A 6 32.46 -14.56 -18.51
N ILE A 7 33.03 -13.48 -19.05
CA ILE A 7 32.68 -12.11 -18.63
C ILE A 7 31.19 -11.81 -18.93
N GLY A 8 30.68 -12.26 -20.08
CA GLY A 8 29.26 -12.12 -20.44
C GLY A 8 28.32 -12.87 -19.49
N ILE A 9 28.67 -14.10 -19.09
CA ILE A 9 27.85 -14.89 -18.14
C ILE A 9 27.85 -14.24 -16.75
N THR A 10 28.99 -13.72 -16.27
CA THR A 10 29.07 -13.03 -14.98
C THR A 10 28.26 -11.74 -14.96
N GLN A 11 28.25 -10.98 -16.06
CA GLN A 11 27.43 -9.78 -16.21
C GLN A 11 25.94 -10.14 -16.12
N VAL A 12 25.48 -11.14 -16.88
CA VAL A 12 24.09 -11.60 -16.83
C VAL A 12 23.68 -12.06 -15.42
N LEU A 13 24.56 -12.80 -14.72
CA LEU A 13 24.31 -13.24 -13.34
C LEU A 13 24.14 -12.06 -12.38
N ASN A 14 24.94 -11.00 -12.55
CA ASN A 14 24.83 -9.77 -11.76
C ASN A 14 23.51 -9.04 -12.03
N TYR A 15 23.05 -8.97 -13.29
CA TYR A 15 21.75 -8.35 -13.62
C TYR A 15 20.56 -9.14 -13.04
N VAL A 16 20.60 -10.47 -13.10
CA VAL A 16 19.56 -11.33 -12.49
C VAL A 16 19.56 -11.19 -10.97
N THR A 17 20.72 -11.10 -10.35
CA THR A 17 20.83 -10.90 -8.88
C THR A 17 20.34 -9.50 -8.47
N ALA A 18 20.70 -8.46 -9.21
CA ALA A 18 20.26 -7.09 -8.95
C ALA A 18 18.74 -6.93 -9.09
N THR A 19 18.13 -7.53 -10.12
CA THR A 19 16.67 -7.51 -10.32
C THR A 19 15.93 -8.29 -9.23
N ALA A 20 16.46 -9.43 -8.79
CA ALA A 20 15.90 -10.18 -7.67
C ALA A 20 15.97 -9.40 -6.35
N GLN A 21 17.10 -8.71 -6.09
CA GLN A 21 17.25 -7.85 -4.91
C GLN A 21 16.29 -6.65 -4.93
N LEU A 22 16.14 -5.99 -6.09
CA LEU A 22 15.20 -4.88 -6.27
C LEU A 22 13.75 -5.34 -6.05
N SER A 23 13.36 -6.48 -6.63
CA SER A 23 12.04 -7.07 -6.45
C SER A 23 11.77 -7.40 -4.97
N GLY A 24 12.75 -8.01 -4.29
CA GLY A 24 12.64 -8.31 -2.86
C GLY A 24 12.50 -7.05 -1.99
N ALA A 25 13.25 -5.99 -2.30
CA ALA A 25 13.15 -4.71 -1.60
C ALA A 25 11.78 -4.05 -1.81
N MET A 26 11.26 -4.05 -3.04
CA MET A 26 9.92 -3.54 -3.37
C MET A 26 8.81 -4.29 -2.64
N SER A 27 8.91 -5.62 -2.54
CA SER A 27 7.92 -6.44 -1.84
C SER A 27 7.83 -6.07 -0.35
N ARG A 28 8.97 -5.84 0.30
CA ARG A 28 9.01 -5.43 1.71
C ARG A 28 8.40 -4.05 1.93
N LEU A 29 8.66 -3.10 1.02
CA LEU A 29 8.05 -1.77 1.10
C LEU A 29 6.53 -1.86 0.96
N LEU A 30 6.03 -2.65 0.01
CA LEU A 30 4.60 -2.89 -0.15
C LEU A 30 3.98 -3.53 1.10
N GLU A 31 4.65 -4.52 1.69
CA GLU A 31 4.18 -5.20 2.90
C GLU A 31 4.06 -4.23 4.09
N VAL A 32 5.04 -3.36 4.29
CA VAL A 32 4.98 -2.31 5.32
C VAL A 32 3.82 -1.35 5.05
N VAL A 33 3.66 -0.86 3.82
CA VAL A 33 2.57 0.06 3.46
C VAL A 33 1.21 -0.58 3.68
N ILE A 34 1.04 -1.86 3.32
CA ILE A 34 -0.20 -2.61 3.55
C ILE A 34 -0.48 -2.74 5.05
N SER A 35 0.53 -3.10 5.86
CA SER A 35 0.36 -3.25 7.31
C SER A 35 -0.06 -1.95 8.00
N VAL A 36 0.58 -0.83 7.65
CA VAL A 36 0.27 0.49 8.22
C VAL A 36 -1.12 0.95 7.79
N SER A 37 -1.48 0.72 6.54
CA SER A 37 -2.81 1.03 6.01
C SER A 37 -3.90 0.22 6.71
N ALA A 38 -3.65 -1.07 6.97
CA ALA A 38 -4.60 -1.93 7.68
C ALA A 38 -4.86 -1.42 9.11
N VAL A 39 -3.82 -0.97 9.82
CA VAL A 39 -3.97 -0.41 11.17
C VAL A 39 -4.77 0.89 11.16
N ILE A 40 -4.48 1.81 10.24
CA ILE A 40 -5.19 3.10 10.11
C ILE A 40 -6.68 2.85 9.80
N VAL A 41 -6.96 1.98 8.84
CA VAL A 41 -8.35 1.63 8.49
C VAL A 41 -9.04 0.96 9.68
N ALA A 42 -8.39 0.02 10.37
CA ALA A 42 -8.97 -0.62 11.54
C ALA A 42 -9.35 0.39 12.63
N LEU A 43 -8.45 1.33 12.97
CA LEU A 43 -8.70 2.38 13.96
C LEU A 43 -9.89 3.26 13.58
N LEU A 44 -10.04 3.58 12.30
CA LEU A 44 -11.13 4.41 11.78
C LEU A 44 -12.49 3.70 11.91
N TRP A 45 -12.51 2.37 11.78
CA TRP A 45 -13.73 1.57 11.87
C TRP A 45 -14.17 1.20 13.30
N ILE A 46 -13.28 1.25 14.29
CA ILE A 46 -13.61 0.96 15.72
C ILE A 46 -14.83 1.77 16.23
N PRO A 47 -14.89 3.12 16.13
CA PRO A 47 -16.01 3.88 16.66
C PRO A 47 -17.33 3.62 15.91
N ILE A 48 -17.25 3.25 14.62
CA ILE A 48 -18.39 2.89 13.79
C ILE A 48 -18.98 1.58 14.29
N ALA A 49 -18.14 0.56 14.50
CA ALA A 49 -18.56 -0.74 14.99
C ALA A 49 -19.22 -0.62 16.37
N LEU A 50 -18.61 0.11 17.30
CA LEU A 50 -19.19 0.38 18.63
C LEU A 50 -20.54 1.10 18.57
N SER A 51 -20.70 2.06 17.64
CA SER A 51 -21.97 2.78 17.46
C SER A 51 -23.05 1.94 16.75
N PHE A 52 -22.65 0.99 15.91
CA PHE A 52 -23.57 0.11 15.17
C PHE A 52 -24.16 -1.02 16.03
N PHE A 53 -23.35 -1.55 16.95
CA PHE A 53 -23.76 -2.57 17.92
C PHE A 53 -24.45 -2.01 19.19
N SER A 54 -24.59 -0.69 19.33
CA SER A 54 -25.32 -0.08 20.44
C SER A 54 -26.84 -0.22 20.26
N THR A 55 -27.55 -0.60 21.35
CA THR A 55 -29.01 -0.85 21.40
C THR A 55 -29.88 0.41 21.33
N ASP A 56 -29.28 1.61 21.35
CA ASP A 56 -29.97 2.90 21.27
C ASP A 56 -30.36 3.27 19.82
N GLU A 57 -31.65 3.42 19.55
CA GLU A 57 -32.18 3.75 18.22
C GLU A 57 -31.71 5.13 17.71
N ASN A 58 -31.53 6.09 18.63
CA ASN A 58 -31.00 7.42 18.33
C ASN A 58 -29.49 7.39 18.01
N LYS A 59 -28.72 6.53 18.70
CA LYS A 59 -27.29 6.33 18.41
C LYS A 59 -27.06 5.64 17.07
N ARG A 60 -27.98 4.77 16.63
CA ARG A 60 -27.94 4.14 15.31
C ARG A 60 -28.17 5.13 14.16
N PHE A 61 -29.02 6.14 14.36
CA PHE A 61 -29.23 7.17 13.34
C PHE A 61 -28.01 8.10 13.22
N GLU A 62 -27.40 8.48 14.35
CA GLU A 62 -26.16 9.25 14.38
C GLU A 62 -24.96 8.44 13.82
N ALA A 63 -24.95 7.12 14.07
CA ALA A 63 -23.95 6.20 13.52
C ALA A 63 -23.97 6.18 11.99
N ARG A 64 -25.12 6.36 11.33
CA ARG A 64 -25.20 6.45 9.85
C ARG A 64 -24.52 7.70 9.30
N GLY A 65 -24.58 8.82 10.02
CA GLY A 65 -23.86 10.04 9.66
C GLY A 65 -22.34 9.88 9.80
N ARG A 66 -21.90 9.29 10.92
CA ARG A 66 -20.47 8.98 11.14
C ARG A 66 -19.95 7.90 10.20
N LEU A 67 -20.78 6.93 9.81
CA LEU A 67 -20.48 5.92 8.80
C LEU A 67 -20.21 6.58 7.45
N LYS A 68 -21.04 7.54 7.00
CA LYS A 68 -20.79 8.28 5.75
C LYS A 68 -19.47 9.05 5.81
N ASN A 69 -19.18 9.71 6.93
CA ASN A 69 -17.93 10.45 7.09
C ASN A 69 -16.70 9.53 7.14
N ALA A 70 -16.81 8.37 7.78
CA ALA A 70 -15.75 7.38 7.79
C ALA A 70 -15.54 6.74 6.42
N LEU A 71 -16.61 6.46 5.68
CA LEU A 71 -16.56 5.94 4.32
C LEU A 71 -15.87 6.95 3.40
N ILE A 72 -16.23 8.23 3.48
CA ILE A 72 -15.58 9.31 2.74
C ILE A 72 -14.09 9.40 3.11
N GLY A 73 -13.75 9.25 4.40
CA GLY A 73 -12.38 9.24 4.90
C GLY A 73 -11.56 8.09 4.33
N THR A 74 -12.11 6.86 4.31
CA THR A 74 -11.45 5.71 3.68
C THR A 74 -11.32 5.87 2.17
N LEU A 75 -12.29 6.48 1.48
CA LEU A 75 -12.24 6.72 0.04
C LEU A 75 -11.13 7.73 -0.31
N ILE A 76 -11.06 8.85 0.42
CA ILE A 76 -10.02 9.87 0.25
C ILE A 76 -8.64 9.28 0.58
N TYR A 77 -8.55 8.45 1.63
CA TYR A 77 -7.31 7.77 2.01
C TYR A 77 -6.80 6.80 0.92
N VAL A 78 -7.68 5.97 0.36
CA VAL A 78 -7.33 5.06 -0.74
C VAL A 78 -6.94 5.84 -2.00
N LEU A 79 -7.65 6.93 -2.31
CA LEU A 79 -7.28 7.83 -3.41
C LEU A 79 -5.89 8.44 -3.20
N ALA A 80 -5.60 8.95 -2.00
CA ALA A 80 -4.29 9.51 -1.66
C ALA A 80 -3.18 8.47 -1.79
N ILE A 81 -3.37 7.25 -1.26
CA ILE A 81 -2.38 6.17 -1.39
C ILE A 81 -2.20 5.75 -2.84
N SER A 82 -3.29 5.61 -3.61
CA SER A 82 -3.20 5.24 -5.03
C SER A 82 -2.43 6.29 -5.84
N GLY A 83 -2.64 7.58 -5.54
CA GLY A 83 -1.90 8.69 -6.15
C GLY A 83 -0.43 8.72 -5.75
N VAL A 84 -0.12 8.48 -4.48
CA VAL A 84 1.27 8.40 -3.99
C VAL A 84 2.01 7.21 -4.59
N ILE A 85 1.38 6.04 -4.65
CA ILE A 85 1.94 4.85 -5.29
C ILE A 85 2.18 5.13 -6.78
N TYR A 86 1.21 5.69 -7.49
CA TYR A 86 1.37 6.06 -8.89
C TYR A 86 2.52 7.05 -9.09
N ALA A 87 2.62 8.09 -8.26
CA ALA A 87 3.69 9.07 -8.33
C ALA A 87 5.07 8.43 -8.08
N ILE A 88 5.19 7.53 -7.10
CA ILE A 88 6.43 6.80 -6.82
C ILE A 88 6.80 5.88 -8.00
N PHE A 89 5.85 5.11 -8.54
CA PHE A 89 6.11 4.25 -9.68
C PHE A 89 6.48 5.07 -10.93
N ASN A 90 5.82 6.20 -11.16
CA ASN A 90 6.17 7.11 -12.25
C ASN A 90 7.58 7.68 -12.07
N TYR A 91 7.93 8.12 -10.86
CA TYR A 91 9.25 8.63 -10.51
C TYR A 91 10.35 7.56 -10.71
N VAL A 92 10.10 6.34 -10.23
CA VAL A 92 11.06 5.23 -10.30
C VAL A 92 11.18 4.63 -11.71
N ALA A 93 10.06 4.53 -12.46
CA ALA A 93 10.05 3.91 -13.79
C ALA A 93 10.42 4.88 -14.92
N LEU A 94 10.08 6.17 -14.81
CA LEU A 94 10.42 7.18 -15.82
C LEU A 94 11.66 8.01 -15.46
N GLY A 95 12.16 7.91 -14.23
CA GLY A 95 13.40 8.56 -13.80
C GLY A 95 13.34 10.09 -13.78
N GLN A 96 12.14 10.67 -13.70
CA GLN A 96 11.92 12.12 -13.55
C GLN A 96 11.54 12.45 -12.12
#